data_AF-A0A7V8AHY9-F1
#
_entry.id   AF-A0A7V8AHY9-F1
#
_cell.length_a   1.000
_cell.length_b   1.000
_cell.length_c   1.000
_cell.angle_alpha   90.00
_cell.angle_beta   90.00
_cell.angle_gamma   90.00
#
_symmetry.space_group_name_H-M   'P 1'
#
loop_
_entity.id
_entity.type
_entity.pdbx_description
1 polymer ?
#
loop_
_entity_poly.entity_id
_entity_poly.type
_entity_poly.pdbx_seq_one_letter_code
_entity_poly.pdbx_strand_id
1 'polypeptide(L)'
;MTGPLPLLGDMPVGGWIDCYTPRGWRPYLRLMRLDRPIGTWLLLLPCWWSLVLAGDLREPSILWLMVLFGVGALVMRGAGCTYNDIIDRDFDARVARTAARPLPSGAIPLRRATLFLAAQLLTGLAVLVQMNTFAMQPGDTGGGSLCRRPVLDLGL
;
A
#
# COMPACT_ATOMS: atom_id res chain seq x y z
N MET A 1 -26.28 -19.71 -2.73
CA MET A 1 -26.50 -19.14 -4.07
C MET A 1 -25.39 -18.14 -4.37
N THR A 2 -24.21 -18.59 -4.79
CA THR A 2 -23.10 -17.69 -5.17
C THR A 2 -22.67 -18.06 -6.58
N GLY A 3 -23.44 -17.61 -7.57
CA GLY A 3 -22.94 -17.57 -8.93
C GLY A 3 -21.70 -16.68 -8.99
N PRO A 4 -20.79 -16.88 -9.97
CA PRO A 4 -19.73 -15.92 -10.21
C PRO A 4 -20.34 -14.53 -10.38
N LEU A 5 -19.79 -13.55 -9.65
CA LEU A 5 -20.20 -12.16 -9.78
C LEU A 5 -20.17 -11.77 -11.27
N PRO A 6 -21.15 -11.02 -11.78
CA PRO A 6 -21.08 -10.51 -13.14
C PRO A 6 -19.71 -9.83 -13.32
N LEU A 7 -19.05 -10.09 -14.45
CA LEU A 7 -17.74 -9.52 -14.75
C LEU A 7 -17.95 -8.40 -15.77
N LEU A 8 -17.49 -7.20 -15.46
CA LEU A 8 -17.37 -6.13 -16.44
C LEU A 8 -15.94 -6.19 -17.01
N GLY A 9 -15.76 -6.94 -18.10
CA GLY A 9 -14.43 -7.32 -18.59
C GLY A 9 -13.75 -8.32 -17.65
N ASP A 10 -12.61 -7.96 -17.07
CA ASP A 10 -11.85 -8.76 -16.10
C ASP A 10 -12.10 -8.36 -14.62
N MET A 11 -12.99 -7.40 -14.38
CA MET A 11 -13.32 -6.88 -13.04
C MET A 11 -14.63 -7.47 -12.50
N PRO A 12 -14.63 -8.04 -11.27
CA PRO A 12 -15.85 -8.48 -10.61
C PRO A 12 -16.75 -7.28 -10.29
N VAL A 13 -17.97 -7.26 -10.81
CA VAL A 13 -19.02 -6.28 -10.48
C VAL A 13 -20.06 -6.90 -9.53
N GLY A 14 -20.46 -6.16 -8.51
CA GLY A 14 -21.33 -6.63 -7.42
C GLY A 14 -20.59 -7.16 -6.19
N GLY A 15 -19.28 -6.92 -6.09
CA GLY A 15 -18.50 -7.24 -4.88
C GLY A 15 -18.76 -6.25 -3.74
N TRP A 16 -18.14 -6.50 -2.59
CA TRP A 16 -18.21 -5.63 -1.40
C TRP A 16 -17.95 -4.14 -1.70
N ILE A 17 -17.07 -3.81 -2.64
CA ILE A 17 -16.81 -2.42 -3.08
C ILE A 17 -18.06 -1.76 -3.66
N ASP A 18 -18.88 -2.50 -4.41
CA ASP A 18 -20.11 -1.98 -5.01
C ASP A 18 -21.27 -1.85 -4.01
N CYS A 19 -21.23 -2.58 -2.89
CA CYS A 19 -22.19 -2.48 -1.81
C CYS A 19 -21.84 -1.35 -0.82
N TYR A 20 -20.57 -1.21 -0.45
CA TYR A 20 -20.15 -0.31 0.62
C TYR A 20 -19.63 1.06 0.15
N THR A 21 -19.38 1.25 -1.15
CA THR A 21 -18.76 2.49 -1.65
C THR A 21 -19.74 3.37 -2.46
N PRO A 22 -19.81 4.69 -2.21
CA PRO A 22 -20.54 5.63 -3.05
C PRO A 22 -20.00 5.67 -4.49
N ARG A 23 -20.90 5.88 -5.47
CA ARG A 23 -20.61 5.73 -6.92
C ARG A 23 -19.38 6.50 -7.42
N GLY A 24 -19.05 7.65 -6.83
CA GLY A 24 -17.91 8.48 -7.24
C GLY A 24 -16.52 7.94 -6.86
N TRP A 25 -16.43 7.08 -5.83
CA TRP A 25 -15.15 6.55 -5.33
C TRP A 25 -14.83 5.16 -5.89
N ARG A 26 -15.85 4.45 -6.38
CA ARG A 26 -15.71 3.12 -7.03
C ARG A 26 -14.61 3.06 -8.10
N PRO A 27 -14.48 4.01 -9.03
CA PRO A 27 -13.45 3.90 -10.07
C PRO A 27 -12.04 4.08 -9.49
N TYR A 28 -11.84 4.87 -8.43
CA TYR A 28 -10.54 5.00 -7.75
C TYR A 28 -10.17 3.76 -6.95
N LEU A 29 -11.12 3.13 -6.26
CA LEU A 29 -10.87 1.88 -5.54
C LEU A 29 -10.54 0.72 -6.47
N ARG A 30 -11.22 0.64 -7.62
CA ARG A 30 -10.90 -0.33 -8.68
C ARG A 30 -9.53 -0.05 -9.32
N LEU A 31 -9.15 1.21 -9.45
CA LEU A 31 -7.81 1.60 -9.93
C LEU A 31 -6.70 1.13 -8.97
N MET A 32 -6.95 1.20 -7.66
CA MET A 32 -6.07 0.61 -6.64
C MET A 32 -6.10 -0.93 -6.60
N ARG A 33 -6.97 -1.58 -7.38
CA ARG A 33 -7.26 -3.02 -7.33
C ARG A 33 -7.61 -3.51 -5.93
N LEU A 34 -8.33 -2.68 -5.14
CA LEU A 34 -8.78 -3.05 -3.79
C LEU A 34 -9.73 -4.26 -3.81
N ASP A 35 -10.31 -4.57 -4.96
CA ASP A 35 -11.11 -5.75 -5.26
C ASP A 35 -10.33 -7.07 -5.10
N ARG A 36 -8.99 -7.06 -5.23
CA ARG A 36 -8.13 -8.24 -5.10
C ARG A 36 -7.13 -8.08 -3.96
N PRO A 37 -7.56 -8.21 -2.69
CA PRO A 37 -6.69 -7.99 -1.54
C PRO A 37 -5.54 -9.00 -1.45
N ILE A 38 -5.59 -10.12 -2.19
CA ILE A 38 -4.48 -11.10 -2.30
C ILE A 38 -3.13 -10.39 -2.51
N GLY A 39 -3.09 -9.38 -3.38
CA GLY A 39 -1.87 -8.66 -3.69
C GLY A 39 -1.29 -7.89 -2.51
N THR A 40 -2.16 -7.34 -1.66
CA THR A 40 -1.78 -6.62 -0.44
C THR A 40 -1.40 -7.59 0.67
N TRP A 41 -2.13 -8.70 0.83
CA TRP A 41 -1.79 -9.76 1.79
C TRP A 41 -0.41 -10.36 1.53
N LEU A 42 -0.04 -10.57 0.26
CA LEU A 42 1.28 -11.06 -0.13
C LEU A 42 2.43 -10.14 0.32
N LEU A 43 2.20 -8.82 0.35
CA LEU A 43 3.17 -7.84 0.85
C LEU A 43 3.15 -7.74 2.38
N LEU A 44 1.96 -7.81 2.97
CA LEU A 44 1.74 -7.60 4.40
C LEU A 44 2.27 -8.75 5.25
N LEU A 45 1.97 -9.99 4.86
CA LEU A 45 2.32 -11.18 5.64
C LEU A 45 3.82 -11.25 5.96
N PRO A 46 4.75 -11.19 4.98
CA PRO A 46 6.18 -11.27 5.30
C PRO A 46 6.63 -10.12 6.21
N CYS A 47 6.12 -8.90 6.03
CA CYS A 47 6.45 -7.76 6.90
C CYS A 47 5.99 -7.99 8.34
N TRP A 48 4.78 -8.51 8.55
CA TRP A 48 4.28 -8.82 9.89
C TRP A 48 5.04 -9.97 10.54
N TRP A 49 5.37 -11.04 9.79
CA TRP A 49 6.21 -12.12 10.30
C TRP A 49 7.58 -11.61 10.76
N SER A 50 8.23 -10.78 9.96
CA SER A 50 9.50 -10.15 10.34
C SER A 50 9.37 -9.31 11.61
N LEU A 51 8.28 -8.57 11.76
CA LEU A 51 8.08 -7.67 12.90
C LEU A 51 7.78 -8.44 14.20
N VAL A 52 6.98 -9.51 14.13
CA VAL A 52 6.72 -10.40 15.27
C VAL A 52 7.99 -11.16 15.69
N LEU A 53 8.84 -11.55 14.73
CA LEU A 53 10.13 -12.18 15.04
C LEU A 53 11.14 -11.19 15.63
N ALA A 54 11.06 -9.91 15.27
CA ALA A 54 12.04 -8.90 15.66
C ALA A 54 11.71 -8.15 16.96
N GLY A 55 10.45 -8.15 17.43
CA GLY A 55 10.05 -7.35 18.58
C GLY A 55 8.95 -7.96 19.45
N ASP A 56 8.72 -7.35 20.62
CA ASP A 56 7.68 -7.77 21.55
C ASP A 56 6.33 -7.12 21.17
N LEU A 57 5.31 -7.95 20.93
CA LEU A 57 3.95 -7.50 20.61
C LEU A 57 3.27 -6.72 21.75
N ARG A 58 3.82 -6.77 22.96
CA ARG A 58 3.35 -5.99 24.11
C ARG A 58 3.73 -4.52 24.02
N GLU A 59 4.74 -4.19 23.21
CA GLU A 59 5.14 -2.82 22.98
C GLU A 59 4.16 -2.11 22.03
N PRO A 60 3.53 -0.99 22.44
CA PRO A 60 2.59 -0.26 21.59
C PRO A 60 3.25 0.26 20.31
N SER A 61 4.56 0.42 20.34
CA SER A 61 5.42 0.86 19.25
C SER A 61 5.46 -0.18 18.11
N ILE A 62 5.43 -1.48 18.42
CA ILE A 62 5.36 -2.58 17.46
C ILE A 62 3.98 -2.66 16.80
N LEU A 63 2.91 -2.48 17.58
CA LEU A 63 1.54 -2.42 17.04
C LEU A 63 1.40 -1.24 16.06
N TRP A 64 1.99 -0.09 16.38
CA TRP A 64 2.03 1.05 15.47
C TRP A 64 2.76 0.73 14.16
N LEU A 65 3.91 0.06 14.23
CA LEU A 65 4.63 -0.39 13.04
C LEU A 65 3.82 -1.39 12.20
N MET A 66 3.10 -2.32 12.83
CA MET A 66 2.22 -3.26 12.10
C MET A 66 1.17 -2.52 11.27
N VAL A 67 0.57 -1.45 11.84
CA VAL A 67 -0.40 -0.60 11.14
C VAL A 67 0.28 0.18 10.02
N LEU A 68 1.47 0.75 10.25
CA LEU A 68 2.23 1.45 9.20
C LEU A 68 2.57 0.53 8.03
N PHE A 69 3.03 -0.68 8.29
CA PHE A 69 3.28 -1.68 7.25
C PHE A 69 2.00 -2.05 6.50
N GLY A 70 0.86 -2.11 7.19
CA GLY A 70 -0.44 -2.32 6.57
C GLY A 70 -0.86 -1.22 5.61
N VAL A 71 -0.79 0.02 6.07
CA VAL A 71 -1.10 1.19 5.24
C VAL A 71 -0.11 1.30 4.08
N GLY A 72 1.19 1.14 4.36
CA GLY A 72 2.25 1.18 3.36
C GLY A 72 2.08 0.12 2.27
N ALA A 73 1.81 -1.13 2.65
CA ALA A 73 1.57 -2.22 1.69
C ALA A 73 0.34 -1.95 0.81
N LEU A 74 -0.75 -1.47 1.41
CA LEU A 74 -1.97 -1.13 0.66
C LEU A 74 -1.74 0.02 -0.32
N VAL A 75 -1.12 1.11 0.15
CA VAL A 75 -0.87 2.33 -0.64
C VAL A 75 0.13 2.04 -1.75
N MET A 76 1.23 1.35 -1.47
CA MET A 76 2.27 1.05 -2.46
C MET A 76 1.77 0.08 -3.54
N ARG A 77 0.96 -0.92 -3.16
CA ARG A 77 0.31 -1.79 -4.14
C ARG A 77 -0.66 -1.00 -5.03
N GLY A 78 -1.46 -0.12 -4.43
CA GLY A 78 -2.37 0.75 -5.16
C GLY A 78 -1.64 1.69 -6.13
N ALA A 79 -0.50 2.25 -5.72
CA ALA A 79 0.34 3.12 -6.54
C ALA A 79 0.91 2.38 -7.75
N GLY A 80 1.48 1.19 -7.54
CA GLY A 80 1.99 0.35 -8.63
C GLY A 80 0.90 -0.05 -9.62
N CYS A 81 -0.29 -0.41 -9.13
CA CYS A 81 -1.44 -0.71 -10.00
C CYS A 81 -1.87 0.50 -10.83
N THR A 82 -1.93 1.68 -10.20
CA THR A 82 -2.32 2.94 -10.86
C THR A 82 -1.31 3.35 -11.92
N TYR A 83 -0.01 3.24 -11.62
CA TYR A 83 1.06 3.53 -12.56
C TYR A 83 1.04 2.58 -13.77
N ASN A 84 0.87 1.28 -13.53
CA ASN A 84 0.75 0.30 -14.61
C ASN A 84 -0.46 0.61 -15.50
N ASP A 85 -1.61 0.93 -14.92
CA ASP A 85 -2.81 1.24 -15.71
C ASP A 85 -2.66 2.57 -16.49
N ILE A 86 -1.82 3.51 -16.04
CA ILE A 86 -1.49 4.73 -16.79
C ILE A 86 -0.63 4.40 -18.03
N ILE A 87 0.36 3.54 -17.88
CA ILE A 87 1.25 3.12 -18.97
C ILE A 87 0.50 2.22 -19.97
N ASP A 88 -0.25 1.25 -19.46
CA ASP A 88 -0.93 0.24 -20.26
C ASP A 88 -2.19 0.79 -20.95
N ARG A 89 -2.58 2.04 -20.71
CA ARG A 89 -3.85 2.61 -21.19
C ARG A 89 -4.06 2.43 -22.71
N ASP A 90 -3.02 2.66 -23.51
CA ASP A 90 -3.12 2.71 -24.97
C ASP A 90 -3.13 1.28 -25.56
N PHE A 91 -2.56 0.32 -24.83
CA PHE A 91 -2.62 -1.11 -25.13
C PHE A 91 -3.96 -1.71 -24.67
N ASP A 92 -4.41 -1.39 -23.46
CA ASP A 92 -5.68 -1.85 -22.90
C ASP A 92 -6.89 -1.33 -23.69
N ALA A 93 -6.79 -0.15 -24.30
CA ALA A 93 -7.81 0.37 -25.21
C ALA A 93 -8.00 -0.48 -26.48
N ARG A 94 -6.98 -1.26 -26.88
CA ARG A 94 -7.00 -2.09 -28.08
C ARG A 94 -7.47 -3.53 -27.80
N VAL A 95 -7.68 -3.89 -26.54
CA VAL A 95 -8.03 -5.25 -26.12
C VAL A 95 -9.42 -5.27 -25.52
N ALA A 96 -10.35 -6.00 -26.16
CA ALA A 96 -11.75 -6.09 -25.75
C ALA A 96 -11.95 -6.56 -24.29
N ARG A 97 -10.99 -7.30 -23.72
CA ARG A 97 -11.02 -7.79 -22.33
C ARG A 97 -10.69 -6.71 -21.29
N THR A 98 -9.80 -5.75 -21.61
CA THR A 98 -9.29 -4.72 -20.68
C THR A 98 -9.77 -3.31 -21.03
N ALA A 99 -10.48 -3.14 -22.14
CA ALA A 99 -11.13 -1.89 -22.53
C ALA A 99 -12.13 -1.36 -21.50
N ALA A 100 -12.67 -2.23 -20.64
CA ALA A 100 -13.59 -1.85 -19.55
C ALA A 100 -12.90 -1.23 -18.32
N ARG A 101 -11.56 -1.20 -18.27
CA ARG A 101 -10.81 -0.58 -17.16
C ARG A 101 -11.13 0.91 -17.02
N PRO A 102 -11.07 1.48 -15.80
CA PRO A 102 -11.51 2.85 -15.53
C PRO A 102 -10.70 3.94 -16.26
N LEU A 103 -9.47 3.65 -16.68
CA LEU A 103 -8.61 4.56 -17.45
C LEU A 103 -8.89 4.50 -18.97
N PRO A 104 -8.88 3.32 -19.64
CA PRO A 104 -9.23 3.20 -21.07
C PRO A 104 -10.68 3.57 -21.39
N SER A 105 -11.62 3.29 -20.48
CA SER A 105 -13.04 3.63 -20.65
C SER A 105 -13.36 5.13 -20.47
N GLY A 106 -12.37 5.94 -20.07
CA GLY A 106 -12.55 7.38 -19.82
C GLY A 106 -13.32 7.71 -18.54
N ALA A 107 -13.60 6.73 -17.68
CA ALA A 107 -14.29 6.96 -16.40
C ALA A 107 -13.48 7.85 -15.44
N ILE A 108 -12.15 7.82 -15.54
CA ILE A 108 -11.25 8.76 -14.85
C ILE A 108 -10.37 9.48 -15.88
N PRO A 109 -10.35 10.83 -15.92
CA PRO A 109 -9.42 11.55 -16.78
C PRO A 109 -7.98 11.33 -16.30
N LEU A 110 -7.03 11.20 -17.25
CA LEU A 110 -5.62 10.94 -16.96
C LEU A 110 -5.04 11.88 -15.89
N ARG A 111 -5.39 13.17 -15.95
CA ARG A 111 -4.97 14.19 -14.96
C ARG A 111 -5.37 13.83 -13.52
N ARG A 112 -6.56 13.24 -13.31
CA ARG A 112 -7.01 12.81 -11.97
C ARG A 112 -6.31 11.54 -11.53
N ALA A 113 -6.04 10.61 -12.45
CA ALA A 113 -5.28 9.40 -12.14
C ALA A 113 -3.82 9.71 -11.77
N THR A 114 -3.17 10.67 -12.45
CA THR A 114 -1.81 11.10 -12.09
C THR A 114 -1.77 11.86 -10.76
N LEU A 115 -2.76 12.72 -10.48
CA LEU A 115 -2.89 13.36 -9.16
C LEU A 115 -3.11 12.33 -8.05
N PHE A 116 -3.92 11.30 -8.32
CA PHE A 116 -4.14 10.21 -7.38
C PHE A 116 -2.87 9.38 -7.14
N LEU A 117 -2.12 9.07 -8.20
CA LEU A 117 -0.80 8.44 -8.08
C LEU A 117 0.15 9.29 -7.23
N ALA A 118 0.22 10.60 -7.47
CA ALA A 118 1.04 11.50 -6.67
C ALA A 118 0.62 11.48 -5.19
N ALA A 119 -0.68 11.49 -4.90
CA ALA A 119 -1.18 11.38 -3.53
C ALA A 119 -0.80 10.04 -2.87
N GLN A 120 -0.86 8.92 -3.61
CA GLN A 120 -0.42 7.62 -3.11
C GLN A 120 1.09 7.60 -2.82
N LEU A 121 1.91 8.15 -3.72
CA LEU A 121 3.36 8.25 -3.53
C LEU A 121 3.72 9.14 -2.34
N LEU A 122 3.03 10.27 -2.16
CA LEU A 122 3.21 11.15 -0.99
C LEU A 122 2.82 10.44 0.31
N THR A 123 1.73 9.67 0.29
CA THR A 123 1.32 8.89 1.47
C THR A 123 2.33 7.79 1.77
N GLY A 124 2.83 7.09 0.75
CA GLY A 124 3.90 6.10 0.90
C GLY A 124 5.20 6.71 1.42
N LEU A 125 5.55 7.90 0.94
CA LEU A 125 6.70 8.66 1.43
C LEU A 125 6.51 9.06 2.90
N ALA A 126 5.32 9.53 3.29
CA ALA A 126 5.02 9.85 4.68
C ALA A 126 5.17 8.61 5.58
N VAL A 127 4.67 7.45 5.16
CA VAL A 127 4.87 6.18 5.88
C VAL A 127 6.35 5.84 6.00
N LEU A 128 7.13 5.99 4.93
CA LEU A 128 8.58 5.73 4.95
C LEU A 128 9.33 6.66 5.92
N VAL A 129 8.98 7.94 5.97
CA VAL A 129 9.57 8.90 6.91
C VAL A 129 9.30 8.50 8.36
N GLN A 130 8.05 8.11 8.66
CA GLN A 130 7.65 7.65 10.00
C GLN A 130 8.37 6.34 10.40
N MET A 131 8.63 5.45 9.44
CA MET A 131 9.43 4.24 9.67
C MET A 131 10.90 4.57 9.96
N ASN A 132 11.50 5.50 9.21
CA ASN A 132 12.90 5.89 9.41
C ASN A 132 13.12 6.52 10.79
N THR A 133 12.19 7.35 11.27
CA THR A 133 12.27 7.91 12.63
C THR A 133 12.21 6.85 13.72
N PHE A 134 11.52 5.73 13.47
CA PHE A 134 11.46 4.61 14.40
C PHE A 134 12.75 3.79 14.38
N ALA A 135 13.34 3.56 13.19
CA ALA A 135 14.64 2.90 13.06
C ALA A 135 15.79 3.74 13.63
N MET A 136 15.66 5.08 13.61
CA MET A 136 16.61 6.04 14.16
C MET A 136 16.38 6.39 15.64
N GLN A 137 15.39 5.81 16.32
CA GLN A 137 15.41 5.76 17.78
C GLN A 137 16.28 4.54 18.16
N PRO A 138 17.59 4.69 18.43
CA PRO A 138 18.28 3.67 19.20
C PRO A 138 17.47 3.54 20.50
N GLY A 139 17.09 2.31 20.86
CA GLY A 139 16.20 2.05 21.98
C GLY A 139 16.70 2.70 23.26
N ASP A 140 16.14 3.86 23.60
CA ASP A 140 16.32 4.54 24.89
C ASP A 140 15.18 4.16 25.84
N THR A 141 14.90 2.86 25.92
CA THR A 141 14.15 2.27 27.05
C THR A 141 15.06 1.32 27.81
N GLY A 142 16.05 1.91 28.46
CA GLY A 142 16.89 1.28 29.46
C GLY A 142 17.60 2.37 30.23
N GLY A 143 17.09 2.73 31.41
CA GLY A 143 17.79 3.63 32.31
C GLY A 143 19.22 3.13 32.55
N GLY A 144 20.22 3.92 32.15
CA GLY A 144 21.62 3.56 32.31
C GLY A 144 22.53 4.44 31.45
N SER A 145 22.96 5.57 32.00
CA SER A 145 24.17 6.26 31.56
C SER A 145 25.36 5.30 31.59
N LEU A 146 25.66 4.61 30.48
CA LEU A 146 26.95 4.01 30.09
C LEU A 146 26.63 3.13 28.87
N CYS A 147 26.86 3.55 27.64
CA CYS A 147 28.17 3.39 27.02
C CYS A 147 28.15 4.08 25.64
N ARG A 148 28.21 5.41 25.63
CA ARG A 148 28.97 6.08 24.57
C ARG A 148 30.44 5.77 24.86
N ARG A 149 30.96 4.65 24.35
CA ARG A 149 32.39 4.56 24.12
C ARG A 149 32.63 4.95 22.66
N PRO A 150 33.07 6.19 22.38
CA PRO A 150 33.56 6.52 21.06
C PRO A 150 34.75 5.60 20.76
N VAL A 151 34.88 5.22 19.48
CA VAL A 151 35.91 4.34 18.92
C VAL A 151 37.29 5.02 18.85
N LEU A 152 37.61 5.87 19.84
CA LEU A 152 38.81 6.70 19.93
C LEU A 152 39.35 6.60 21.36
N ASP A 153 39.94 5.47 21.71
CA ASP A 153 40.90 5.33 22.82
C ASP A 153 41.54 3.92 22.75
N LEU A 154 42.17 3.64 21.60
CA LEU A 154 43.13 2.55 21.45
C LEU A 154 44.45 3.17 21.01
N GLY A 155 45.19 3.72 21.97
CA GLY A 155 46.45 4.39 21.72
C GLY A 155 46.92 5.20 22.92
N LEU A 156 47.38 4.51 23.97
CA LEU A 156 48.57 4.76 24.81
C LEU A 156 48.46 4.01 26.14
#